data_AF-A0A949UC76-F1
#
_entry.id   AF-A0A949UC76-F1
#
_cell.length_a   1.000
_cell.length_b   1.000
_cell.length_c   1.000
_cell.angle_alpha   90.00
_cell.angle_beta   90.00
_cell.angle_gamma   90.00
#
_symmetry.space_group_name_H-M   'P 1'
#
loop_
_entity.id
_entity.type
_entity.pdbx_description
1 polymer ?
#
loop_
_entity_poly.entity_id
_entity_poly.type
_entity_poly.pdbx_seq_one_letter_code
_entity_poly.pdbx_strand_id
1 'polypeptide(L)'
;SEMKKVVSGLSNLAQQSRRREEELKAAYAAQTDKMLSMRDARVELAVLSRDVENAQRTYDAALQKWLTVKVDSRARMTNIAVVTPAVEPLEPKSPKVGLIAGLSILVGVLLAGGVVFLLESIDRRVRSRGDLESRLAVPSLGRLSKWQPASRLLPAPQLSGARAARALPHPW
;
A
#
# COMPACT_ATOMS: atom_id res chain seq x y z
N SER A 1 45.88 99.29 -53.83
CA SER A 1 45.89 97.82 -54.04
C SER A 1 46.12 97.00 -52.76
N GLU A 2 46.68 97.57 -51.70
CA GLU A 2 47.06 96.84 -50.47
C GLU A 2 45.89 96.39 -49.58
N MET A 3 44.84 97.22 -49.43
CA MET A 3 43.70 96.89 -48.54
C MET A 3 42.87 95.67 -49.01
N LYS A 4 42.77 95.45 -50.34
CA LYS A 4 42.15 94.24 -50.89
C LYS A 4 42.93 92.97 -50.53
N LYS A 5 44.27 93.02 -50.48
CA LYS A 5 45.11 91.88 -50.08
C LYS A 5 44.90 91.53 -48.60
N VAL A 6 44.86 92.52 -47.72
CA VAL A 6 44.63 92.32 -46.27
C VAL A 6 43.26 91.70 -46.00
N VAL A 7 42.19 92.21 -46.64
CA VAL A 7 40.84 91.64 -46.53
C VAL A 7 40.78 90.21 -47.07
N SER A 8 41.43 89.93 -48.21
CA SER A 8 41.48 88.57 -48.76
C SER A 8 42.25 87.59 -47.85
N GLY A 9 43.35 88.03 -47.23
CA GLY A 9 44.11 87.24 -46.26
C GLY A 9 43.29 86.91 -45.02
N LEU A 10 42.55 87.88 -44.47
CA LEU A 10 41.67 87.67 -43.32
C LEU A 10 40.53 86.69 -43.65
N SER A 11 39.94 86.80 -44.84
CA SER A 11 38.89 85.88 -45.30
C SER A 11 39.41 84.45 -45.48
N ASN A 12 40.61 84.27 -46.02
CA ASN A 12 41.26 82.96 -46.15
C ASN A 12 41.57 82.35 -44.79
N LEU A 13 42.01 83.17 -43.83
CA LEU A 13 42.32 82.72 -42.47
C LEU A 13 41.05 82.30 -41.72
N ALA A 14 39.96 83.08 -41.86
CA ALA A 14 38.66 82.71 -41.33
C ALA A 14 38.12 81.41 -41.95
N GLN A 15 38.27 81.23 -43.27
CA GLN A 15 37.86 80.02 -43.96
C GLN A 15 38.72 78.80 -43.56
N GLN A 16 40.02 79.00 -43.35
CA GLN A 16 40.92 77.96 -42.84
C GLN A 16 40.57 77.55 -41.41
N SER A 17 40.29 78.52 -40.52
CA SER A 17 39.87 78.23 -39.15
C SER A 17 38.55 77.47 -39.10
N ARG A 18 37.57 77.83 -39.93
CA ARG A 18 36.30 77.08 -40.04
C ARG A 18 36.52 75.64 -40.52
N ARG A 19 37.36 75.42 -41.53
CA ARG A 19 37.70 74.07 -42.00
C ARG A 19 38.33 73.22 -40.91
N ARG A 20 39.28 73.78 -40.13
CA ARG A 20 39.88 73.06 -38.99
C ARG A 20 38.85 72.74 -37.91
N GLU A 21 37.93 73.65 -37.62
CA GLU A 21 36.87 73.42 -36.63
C GLU A 21 35.92 72.30 -37.09
N GLU A 22 35.52 72.27 -38.36
CA GLU A 22 34.72 71.19 -38.95
C GLU A 22 35.46 69.86 -38.92
N GLU A 23 36.75 69.85 -39.27
CA GLU A 23 37.59 68.66 -39.25
C GLU A 23 37.78 68.10 -37.82
N LEU A 24 37.97 68.99 -36.83
CA LEU A 24 38.01 68.63 -35.41
C LEU A 24 36.67 68.06 -34.92
N LYS A 25 35.54 68.67 -35.31
CA LYS A 25 34.21 68.16 -34.97
C LYS A 25 33.96 66.78 -35.59
N ALA A 26 34.36 66.59 -36.84
CA ALA A 26 34.25 65.30 -37.52
C ALA A 26 35.13 64.22 -36.86
N ALA A 27 36.38 64.56 -36.51
CA ALA A 27 37.27 63.67 -35.78
C ALA A 27 36.72 63.31 -34.39
N TYR A 28 36.14 64.28 -33.68
CA TYR A 28 35.51 64.06 -32.38
C TYR A 28 34.28 63.15 -32.47
N ALA A 29 33.42 63.36 -33.48
CA ALA A 29 32.26 62.51 -33.73
C ALA A 29 32.69 61.06 -34.05
N ALA A 30 33.69 60.89 -34.92
CA ALA A 30 34.24 59.57 -35.24
C ALA A 30 34.88 58.87 -34.03
N GLN A 31 35.56 59.62 -33.17
CA GLN A 31 36.13 59.06 -31.93
C GLN A 31 35.05 58.69 -30.92
N THR A 32 33.98 59.49 -30.82
CA THR A 32 32.83 59.19 -29.97
C THR A 32 32.12 57.91 -30.44
N ASP A 33 31.89 57.78 -31.73
CA ASP A 33 31.27 56.60 -32.34
C ASP A 33 32.11 55.33 -32.12
N LYS A 34 33.44 55.45 -32.27
CA LYS A 34 34.38 54.37 -31.93
C LYS A 34 34.34 54.01 -30.44
N MET A 35 34.20 54.98 -29.54
CA MET A 35 34.08 54.71 -28.11
C MET A 35 32.74 54.04 -27.76
N LEU A 36 31.65 54.41 -28.43
CA LEU A 36 30.33 53.81 -28.23
C LEU A 36 30.34 52.34 -28.69
N SER A 37 30.82 52.06 -29.90
CA SER A 37 30.95 50.68 -30.40
C SER A 37 31.88 49.81 -29.52
N MET A 38 32.98 50.37 -29.01
CA MET A 38 33.83 49.68 -28.05
C MET A 38 33.14 49.41 -26.71
N ARG A 39 32.26 50.32 -26.26
CA ARG A 39 31.45 50.11 -25.05
C ARG A 39 30.43 49.00 -25.27
N ASP A 40 29.73 49.00 -26.38
CA ASP A 40 28.72 47.99 -26.70
C ASP A 40 29.34 46.59 -26.77
N ALA A 41 30.48 46.45 -27.46
CA ALA A 41 31.23 45.20 -27.51
C ALA A 41 31.69 44.72 -26.12
N ARG A 42 32.05 45.64 -25.21
CA ARG A 42 32.40 45.29 -23.82
C ARG A 42 31.19 44.84 -23.01
N VAL A 43 30.03 45.45 -23.22
CA VAL A 43 28.78 45.04 -22.56
C VAL A 43 28.39 43.64 -23.01
N GLU A 44 28.42 43.37 -24.32
CA GLU A 44 28.14 42.04 -24.88
C GLU A 44 29.11 40.99 -24.34
N LEU A 45 30.41 41.29 -24.32
CA LEU A 45 31.42 40.38 -23.77
C LEU A 45 31.20 40.11 -22.27
N ALA A 46 30.79 41.11 -21.50
CA ALA A 46 30.48 40.92 -20.08
C ALA A 46 29.24 40.04 -19.85
N VAL A 47 28.22 40.14 -20.71
CA VAL A 47 27.05 39.25 -20.68
C VAL A 47 27.47 37.83 -21.01
N LEU A 48 28.17 37.62 -22.12
CA LEU A 48 28.61 36.29 -22.55
C LEU A 48 29.53 35.62 -21.52
N SER A 49 30.43 36.39 -20.90
CA SER A 49 31.28 35.90 -19.81
C SER A 49 30.46 35.43 -18.60
N ARG A 50 29.41 36.16 -18.22
CA ARG A 50 28.53 35.76 -17.11
C ARG A 50 27.72 34.52 -17.45
N ASP A 51 27.29 34.38 -18.70
CA ASP A 51 26.56 33.19 -19.15
C ASP A 51 27.44 31.94 -19.10
N VAL A 52 28.69 32.04 -19.55
CA VAL A 52 29.68 30.94 -19.43
C VAL A 52 29.94 30.59 -17.96
N GLU A 53 30.14 31.60 -17.10
CA GLU A 53 30.37 31.37 -15.67
C GLU A 53 29.15 30.71 -14.98
N ASN A 54 27.93 31.11 -15.37
CA ASN A 54 26.70 30.49 -14.87
C ASN A 54 26.56 29.05 -15.36
N ALA A 55 26.81 28.80 -16.65
CA ALA A 55 26.78 27.45 -17.22
C ALA A 55 27.76 26.53 -16.48
N GLN A 56 28.99 27.00 -16.26
CA GLN A 56 30.00 26.25 -15.50
C GLN A 56 29.54 25.94 -14.07
N ARG A 57 29.01 26.94 -13.36
CA ARG A 57 28.47 26.74 -12.00
C ARG A 57 27.33 25.71 -11.95
N THR A 58 26.40 25.77 -12.91
CA THR A 58 25.30 24.79 -12.97
C THR A 58 25.80 23.38 -13.29
N TYR A 59 26.80 23.26 -14.16
CA TYR A 59 27.45 21.99 -14.48
C TYR A 59 28.13 21.39 -13.24
N ASP A 60 28.94 22.19 -12.53
CA ASP A 60 29.65 21.73 -11.34
C ASP A 60 28.68 21.31 -10.23
N ALA A 61 27.59 22.04 -10.03
CA ALA A 61 26.54 21.69 -9.07
C ALA A 61 25.83 20.37 -9.44
N ALA A 62 25.51 20.18 -10.72
CA ALA A 62 24.90 18.93 -11.20
C ALA A 62 25.87 17.75 -11.05
N LEU A 63 27.15 17.95 -11.34
CA LEU A 63 28.20 16.95 -11.17
C LEU A 63 28.36 16.56 -9.70
N GLN A 64 28.41 17.54 -8.78
CA GLN A 64 28.47 17.29 -7.34
C GLN A 64 27.24 16.48 -6.88
N LYS A 65 26.04 16.87 -7.30
CA LYS A 65 24.81 16.14 -6.96
C LYS A 65 24.84 14.70 -7.48
N TRP A 66 25.31 14.49 -8.69
CA TRP A 66 25.47 13.15 -9.26
C TRP A 66 26.48 12.31 -8.48
N LEU A 67 27.62 12.88 -8.09
CA LEU A 67 28.62 12.21 -7.26
C LEU A 67 28.03 11.83 -5.89
N THR A 68 27.27 12.73 -5.24
CA THR A 68 26.57 12.43 -4.00
C THR A 68 25.60 11.26 -4.18
N VAL A 69 24.73 11.31 -5.20
CA VAL A 69 23.78 10.23 -5.48
C VAL A 69 24.48 8.90 -5.78
N LYS A 70 25.61 8.92 -6.49
CA LYS A 70 26.40 7.73 -6.83
C LYS A 70 27.06 7.10 -5.60
N VAL A 71 27.55 7.91 -4.66
CA VAL A 71 28.10 7.43 -3.39
C VAL A 71 26.97 6.91 -2.51
N ASP A 72 25.87 7.65 -2.39
CA ASP A 72 24.67 7.26 -1.63
C ASP A 72 24.02 6.00 -2.19
N SER A 73 23.99 5.80 -3.51
CA SER A 73 23.41 4.60 -4.12
C SER A 73 24.24 3.37 -3.79
N ARG A 74 25.57 3.48 -3.78
CA ARG A 74 26.45 2.41 -3.31
C ARG A 74 26.28 2.17 -1.81
N ALA A 75 26.17 3.23 -1.01
CA ALA A 75 25.93 3.11 0.43
C ALA A 75 24.58 2.45 0.72
N ARG A 76 23.49 2.79 0.01
CA ARG A 76 22.17 2.16 0.19
C ARG A 76 22.15 0.68 -0.22
N MET A 77 22.94 0.27 -1.22
CA MET A 77 23.08 -1.16 -1.56
C MET A 77 23.92 -1.92 -0.53
N THR A 78 24.87 -1.26 0.15
CA THR A 78 25.76 -1.86 1.15
C THR A 78 25.26 -1.69 2.60
N ASN A 79 24.24 -0.86 2.85
CA ASN A 79 23.71 -0.61 4.20
C ASN A 79 22.74 -1.69 4.68
N ILE A 80 23.05 -2.96 4.40
CA ILE A 80 22.45 -4.11 5.07
C ILE A 80 23.58 -4.84 5.77
N ALA A 81 24.12 -4.21 6.82
CA ALA A 81 24.93 -4.92 7.80
C ALA A 81 23.96 -5.59 8.77
N VAL A 82 23.90 -6.92 8.75
CA VAL A 82 23.09 -7.71 9.69
C VAL A 82 23.75 -7.61 11.07
N VAL A 83 23.31 -6.65 11.89
CA VAL A 83 23.81 -6.45 13.26
C VAL A 83 23.36 -7.61 14.16
N THR A 84 22.18 -8.14 13.90
CA THR A 84 21.64 -9.36 14.53
C THR A 84 20.93 -10.20 13.48
N PRO A 85 21.28 -11.49 13.32
CA PRO A 85 20.53 -12.37 12.43
C PRO A 85 19.07 -12.48 12.90
N ALA A 86 18.14 -12.49 11.95
CA ALA A 86 16.73 -12.70 12.26
C ALA A 86 16.55 -14.08 12.87
N VAL A 87 16.10 -14.14 14.13
CA VAL A 87 15.78 -15.41 14.79
C VAL A 87 14.42 -15.87 14.28
N GLU A 88 14.38 -17.11 13.80
CA GLU A 88 13.12 -17.72 13.37
C GLU A 88 12.16 -17.85 14.57
N PRO A 89 10.87 -17.50 14.41
CA PRO A 89 9.90 -17.68 15.48
C PRO A 89 9.78 -19.17 15.83
N LEU A 90 10.10 -19.53 17.07
CA LEU A 90 9.93 -20.90 17.59
C LEU A 90 8.46 -21.33 17.60
N GLU A 91 7.55 -20.36 17.64
CA GLU A 91 6.11 -20.59 17.64
C GLU A 91 5.41 -19.74 16.56
N PRO A 92 4.38 -20.28 15.90
CA PRO A 92 3.56 -19.51 14.97
C PRO A 92 2.86 -18.35 15.69
N LYS A 93 3.20 -17.10 15.32
CA LYS A 93 2.53 -15.89 15.83
C LYS A 93 1.04 -15.85 15.47
N SER A 94 0.68 -16.49 14.35
CA SER A 94 -0.68 -16.54 13.82
C SER A 94 -0.82 -17.72 12.84
N PRO A 95 -2.01 -18.35 12.73
CA PRO A 95 -3.19 -18.18 13.56
C PRO A 95 -3.12 -19.01 14.87
N LYS A 96 -3.71 -18.51 15.96
CA LYS A 96 -3.82 -19.24 17.24
C LYS A 96 -4.89 -20.34 17.13
N VAL A 97 -4.54 -21.48 16.54
CA VAL A 97 -5.47 -22.57 16.19
C VAL A 97 -6.31 -23.02 17.38
N GLY A 98 -5.71 -23.16 18.57
CA GLY A 98 -6.45 -23.56 19.77
C GLY A 98 -7.55 -22.57 20.19
N LEU A 99 -7.28 -21.26 20.08
CA LEU A 99 -8.26 -20.22 20.39
C LEU A 99 -9.40 -20.23 19.37
N ILE A 100 -9.08 -20.33 18.08
CA ILE A 100 -10.08 -20.35 17.00
C ILE A 100 -10.97 -21.60 17.11
N ALA A 101 -10.38 -22.77 17.36
CA ALA A 101 -11.12 -24.01 17.53
C ALA A 101 -12.05 -23.96 18.75
N GLY A 102 -11.54 -23.50 19.90
CA GLY A 102 -12.35 -23.34 21.11
C GLY A 102 -13.53 -22.38 20.92
N LEU A 103 -13.28 -21.24 20.27
CA LEU A 103 -14.33 -20.25 19.99
C LEU A 103 -15.37 -20.79 18.99
N SER A 104 -14.92 -21.53 17.97
CA SER A 104 -15.81 -22.13 16.97
C SER A 104 -16.74 -23.17 17.58
N ILE A 105 -16.23 -24.01 18.49
CA ILE A 105 -17.04 -24.99 19.22
C ILE A 105 -18.07 -24.27 20.10
N LEU A 106 -17.65 -23.25 20.85
CA LEU A 106 -18.54 -22.49 21.72
C LEU A 106 -19.69 -21.86 20.93
N VAL A 107 -19.37 -21.17 19.84
CA VAL A 107 -20.36 -20.53 18.97
C VAL A 107 -21.27 -21.58 18.30
N GLY A 108 -20.70 -22.71 17.86
CA GLY A 108 -21.46 -23.80 17.26
C GLY A 108 -22.49 -24.40 18.21
N VAL A 109 -22.14 -24.63 19.49
CA VAL A 109 -23.07 -25.14 20.51
C VAL A 109 -24.18 -24.15 20.80
N LEU A 110 -23.84 -22.85 20.94
CA LEU A 110 -24.84 -21.81 21.16
C LEU A 110 -25.82 -21.70 19.98
N LEU A 111 -25.31 -21.73 18.75
CA LEU A 111 -26.15 -21.72 17.55
C LEU A 111 -27.02 -22.97 17.44
N ALA A 112 -26.46 -24.15 17.68
CA ALA A 112 -27.23 -25.40 17.65
C ALA A 112 -28.37 -25.38 18.68
N GLY A 113 -28.08 -24.95 19.91
CA GLY A 113 -29.09 -24.78 20.95
C GLY A 113 -30.16 -23.76 20.56
N GLY A 114 -29.76 -22.62 20.00
CA GLY A 114 -30.69 -21.61 19.50
C GLY A 114 -31.60 -22.12 18.38
N VAL A 115 -31.06 -22.90 17.44
CA VAL A 115 -31.84 -23.50 16.34
C VAL A 115 -32.82 -24.53 16.87
N VAL A 116 -32.40 -25.43 17.77
CA VAL A 116 -33.29 -26.43 18.39
C VAL A 116 -34.43 -25.73 19.15
N PHE A 117 -34.10 -24.69 19.93
CA PHE A 117 -35.10 -23.91 20.66
C PHE A 117 -36.09 -23.22 19.71
N LEU A 118 -35.62 -22.64 18.61
CA LEU A 118 -36.47 -21.97 17.62
C LEU A 118 -37.38 -22.97 16.91
N LEU A 119 -36.86 -24.14 16.53
CA LEU A 119 -37.65 -25.20 15.90
C LEU A 119 -38.73 -25.74 16.86
N GLU A 120 -38.41 -25.97 18.13
CA GLU A 120 -39.40 -26.40 19.12
C GLU A 120 -40.42 -25.29 19.43
N SER A 121 -40.01 -24.02 19.41
CA SER A 121 -40.93 -22.87 19.62
C SER A 121 -41.94 -22.71 18.47
N ILE A 122 -41.56 -23.08 17.24
CA ILE A 122 -42.47 -23.08 16.07
C ILE A 122 -43.33 -24.35 16.04
N ASP A 123 -42.85 -25.47 16.61
CA ASP A 123 -43.60 -26.72 16.67
C ASP A 123 -44.82 -26.60 17.58
N ARG A 124 -46.01 -26.60 16.96
CA ARG A 124 -47.29 -26.58 17.66
C ARG A 124 -47.75 -27.98 18.08
N ARG A 125 -46.92 -29.03 18.02
CA ARG A 125 -47.34 -30.37 18.42
C ARG A 125 -47.56 -30.47 19.93
N VAL A 126 -48.72 -31.01 20.30
CA VAL A 126 -49.05 -31.26 21.69
C VAL A 126 -48.49 -32.60 22.13
N ARG A 127 -47.42 -32.56 22.93
CA ARG A 127 -46.69 -33.76 23.41
C ARG A 127 -46.95 -34.09 24.88
N SER A 128 -47.50 -33.14 25.64
CA SER A 128 -47.74 -33.31 27.08
C SER A 128 -49.17 -32.91 27.44
N ARG A 129 -49.68 -33.45 28.58
CA ARG A 129 -50.99 -33.07 29.11
C ARG A 129 -51.09 -31.58 29.42
N GLY A 130 -50.02 -30.98 29.96
CA GLY A 130 -49.98 -29.55 30.26
C GLY A 130 -50.13 -28.70 29.01
N ASP A 131 -49.62 -29.17 27.86
CA ASP A 131 -49.76 -28.48 26.58
C ASP A 131 -51.17 -28.66 25.95
N LEU A 132 -51.92 -29.72 26.33
CA LEU A 132 -53.37 -29.83 26.01
C LEU A 132 -54.20 -28.88 26.89
N GLU A 133 -53.99 -28.94 28.20
CA GLU A 133 -54.79 -28.18 29.17
C GLU A 133 -54.58 -26.67 29.02
N SER A 134 -53.34 -26.22 28.77
CA SER A 134 -53.03 -24.80 28.56
C SER A 134 -53.54 -24.23 27.23
N ARG A 135 -53.57 -25.03 26.15
CA ARG A 135 -54.01 -24.56 24.83
C ARG A 135 -55.51 -24.65 24.62
N LEU A 136 -56.16 -25.68 25.17
CA LEU A 136 -57.58 -25.96 24.95
C LEU A 136 -58.45 -25.54 26.15
N ALA A 137 -57.85 -25.24 27.31
CA ALA A 137 -58.55 -24.92 28.56
C ALA A 137 -59.57 -26.00 29.00
N VAL A 138 -59.32 -27.26 28.63
CA VAL A 138 -60.16 -28.42 29.00
C VAL A 138 -59.37 -29.35 29.93
N PRO A 139 -59.95 -29.79 31.07
CA PRO A 139 -59.27 -30.70 32.01
C PRO A 139 -59.07 -32.10 31.40
N SER A 140 -57.90 -32.73 31.62
CA SER A 140 -57.63 -34.08 31.10
C SER A 140 -58.33 -35.18 31.93
N LEU A 141 -59.15 -36.00 31.26
CA LEU A 141 -60.01 -37.01 31.92
C LEU A 141 -59.29 -38.31 32.34
N GLY A 142 -58.13 -38.64 31.76
CA GLY A 142 -57.45 -39.93 32.00
C GLY A 142 -56.22 -40.16 31.13
N ARG A 143 -55.33 -41.09 31.49
CA ARG A 143 -54.13 -41.46 30.70
C ARG A 143 -54.22 -42.95 30.44
N LEU A 144 -54.35 -43.34 29.18
CA LEU A 144 -54.30 -44.74 28.82
C LEU A 144 -52.83 -45.16 28.77
N SER A 145 -52.47 -46.18 29.54
CA SER A 145 -51.16 -46.82 29.40
C SER A 145 -51.16 -47.68 28.14
N LYS A 146 -50.05 -47.63 27.37
CA LYS A 146 -49.87 -48.52 26.22
C LYS A 146 -49.99 -49.98 26.68
N TRP A 147 -50.82 -50.75 25.99
CA TRP A 147 -50.99 -52.17 26.29
C TRP A 147 -49.65 -52.90 26.12
N GLN A 148 -49.22 -53.61 27.16
CA GLN A 148 -48.05 -54.49 27.12
C GLN A 148 -48.55 -55.92 27.21
N PRO A 149 -48.49 -56.71 26.12
CA PRO A 149 -48.78 -58.14 26.23
C PRO A 149 -47.74 -58.79 27.13
N ALA A 150 -48.19 -59.55 28.14
CA ALA A 150 -47.30 -60.36 28.96
C ALA A 150 -46.57 -61.36 28.06
N SER A 151 -45.28 -61.12 27.82
CA SER A 151 -44.40 -62.07 27.15
C SER A 151 -44.38 -63.37 27.95
N ARG A 152 -44.78 -64.47 27.30
CA ARG A 152 -44.81 -65.86 27.79
C ARG A 152 -43.74 -66.15 28.85
N LEU A 153 -44.17 -66.38 30.09
CA LEU A 153 -43.36 -66.94 31.18
C LEU A 153 -43.36 -68.48 31.15
N LEU A 154 -43.00 -69.09 30.02
CA LEU A 154 -42.70 -70.52 30.01
C LEU A 154 -41.17 -70.68 29.90
N PRO A 155 -40.48 -71.13 30.96
CA PRO A 155 -39.07 -71.46 30.87
C PRO A 155 -38.88 -72.63 29.90
N ALA A 156 -37.91 -72.52 29.01
CA ALA A 156 -37.55 -73.59 28.09
C ALA A 156 -37.13 -74.86 28.88
N PRO A 157 -37.54 -76.06 28.44
CA PRO A 157 -37.17 -77.31 29.12
C PRO A 157 -35.66 -77.52 29.07
N GLN A 158 -35.05 -77.64 30.24
CA GLN A 158 -33.63 -77.93 30.40
C GLN A 158 -33.44 -79.45 30.27
N LEU A 159 -32.94 -79.91 29.12
CA LEU A 159 -32.57 -81.31 28.94
C LEU A 159 -31.23 -81.58 29.64
N SER A 160 -31.31 -81.91 30.93
CA SER A 160 -30.19 -82.41 31.74
C SER A 160 -30.23 -83.94 31.82
N GLY A 161 -29.31 -84.59 31.11
CA GLY A 161 -28.67 -85.87 31.43
C GLY A 161 -29.49 -87.12 31.79
N ALA A 162 -29.46 -88.12 30.89
CA ALA A 162 -29.35 -89.56 31.23
C ALA A 162 -28.94 -90.30 29.93
N ARG A 163 -27.72 -90.81 29.78
CA ARG A 163 -27.25 -92.17 30.16
C ARG A 163 -28.21 -93.32 29.75
N ALA A 164 -27.60 -94.34 29.13
CA ALA A 164 -28.10 -95.66 28.74
C ALA A 164 -28.84 -95.70 27.38
N ALA A 165 -28.64 -96.64 26.46
CA ALA A 165 -27.90 -97.89 26.40
C ALA A 165 -27.60 -98.16 24.90
N ARG A 166 -26.40 -98.55 24.47
CA ARG A 166 -25.90 -99.93 24.34
C ARG A 166 -26.88 -100.91 23.67
N ALA A 167 -26.36 -101.58 22.62
CA ALA A 167 -26.85 -102.75 21.86
C ALA A 167 -27.68 -102.40 20.61
N LEU A 168 -27.48 -102.90 19.38
CA LEU A 168 -26.70 -103.94 18.67
C LEU A 168 -27.05 -103.75 17.16
N PRO A 169 -26.70 -104.61 16.18
CA PRO A 169 -25.43 -105.25 15.80
C PRO A 169 -25.05 -104.96 14.31
N HIS A 170 -23.82 -105.30 13.93
CA HIS A 170 -23.34 -105.36 12.53
C HIS A 170 -23.95 -106.59 11.81
N PRO A 171 -24.12 -106.55 10.48
CA PRO A 171 -23.33 -107.50 9.68
C PRO A 171 -22.88 -106.99 8.28
N TRP A 172 -21.69 -107.48 7.92
CA TRP A 172 -20.90 -107.47 6.66
C TRP A 172 -20.46 -106.12 6.06
#